data_AF-A0ABD7X323-F1
#
_entry.id   AF-A0ABD7X323-F1
#
_cell.length_a   1.000
_cell.length_b   1.000
_cell.length_c   1.000
_cell.angle_alpha   90.00
_cell.angle_beta   90.00
_cell.angle_gamma   90.00
#
_symmetry.space_group_name_H-M   'P 1'
#
loop_
_entity.id
_entity.type
_entity.pdbx_description
1 polymer ?
#
loop_
_entity_poly.entity_id
_entity_poly.type
_entity_poly.pdbx_seq_one_letter_code
_entity_poly.pdbx_strand_id
1 'polypeptide(L)' 'MATVTMKDKTKYRNIMTGDIYTLSKDYNSRWFLSLRNERGLTKTLSYSKIEMENILREHYEKAK' A
#
# COMPACT_ATOMS: atom_id res chain seq x y z
N MET A 1 -0.37 12.76 -14.43
CA MET A 1 -0.78 12.45 -13.04
C MET A 1 -0.85 10.94 -12.89
N ALA A 2 -0.04 10.34 -12.02
CA ALA A 2 -0.06 8.90 -11.81
C ALA A 2 -1.42 8.49 -11.21
N THR A 3 -2.13 7.58 -11.86
CA THR A 3 -3.45 7.12 -11.42
C THR A 3 -3.27 6.08 -10.32
N VAL A 4 -3.54 6.45 -9.06
CA VAL A 4 -3.50 5.49 -7.96
C VAL A 4 -4.69 4.53 -8.08
N THR A 5 -4.41 3.24 -8.10
CA THR A 5 -5.43 2.19 -8.19
C THR A 5 -5.71 1.63 -6.81
N MET A 6 -6.81 2.06 -6.19
CA MET A 6 -7.27 1.55 -4.90
C MET A 6 -8.04 0.24 -5.08
N LYS A 7 -7.31 -0.85 -5.37
CA LYS A 7 -7.87 -2.20 -5.52
C LYS A 7 -7.19 -3.16 -4.56
N ASP A 8 -7.98 -4.02 -3.93
CA ASP A 8 -7.47 -5.05 -3.02
C ASP A 8 -6.45 -5.96 -3.73
N LYS A 9 -5.39 -6.33 -3.02
CA LYS A 9 -4.23 -7.10 -3.50
C LYS A 9 -3.37 -6.41 -4.57
N THR A 10 -3.53 -5.10 -4.76
CA THR A 10 -2.63 -4.34 -5.65
C THR A 10 -1.27 -4.18 -5.00
N LYS A 11 -0.20 -4.34 -5.78
CA LYS A 11 1.17 -4.19 -5.28
C LYS A 11 1.68 -2.77 -5.54
N TYR A 12 2.39 -2.24 -4.55
CA TYR A 12 2.99 -0.92 -4.57
C TYR A 12 4.43 -1.04 -4.08
N ARG A 13 5.35 -0.43 -4.82
CA ARG A 13 6.75 -0.37 -4.44
C ARG A 13 7.02 0.92 -3.70
N ASN A 14 7.64 0.85 -2.54
CA ASN A 14 8.08 2.03 -1.80
C ASN A 14 9.25 2.67 -2.55
N ILE A 15 9.16 3.97 -2.84
CA ILE A 15 10.17 4.68 -3.65
C ILE A 15 11.49 4.83 -2.88
N MET A 16 11.42 4.93 -1.54
CA MET A 16 12.61 5.10 -0.70
C MET A 16 13.34 3.78 -0.44
N THR A 17 12.61 2.72 -0.10
CA THR A 17 13.23 1.43 0.30
C THR A 17 13.31 0.43 -0.85
N GLY A 18 12.52 0.61 -1.90
CA GLY A 18 12.41 -0.33 -3.02
C GLY A 18 11.57 -1.58 -2.71
N ASP A 19 11.03 -1.71 -1.51
CA ASP A 19 10.23 -2.86 -1.07
C ASP A 19 8.84 -2.87 -1.70
N ILE A 20 8.31 -4.07 -1.98
CA ILE A 20 6.98 -4.24 -2.58
C ILE A 20 5.96 -4.59 -1.50
N TYR A 21 5.08 -3.65 -1.22
CA TYR A 21 3.94 -3.81 -0.33
C TYR A 21 2.68 -4.21 -1.12
N THR A 22 1.80 -4.95 -0.47
CA THR A 22 0.48 -5.33 -0.96
C THR A 22 -0.58 -4.48 -0.27
N LEU A 23 -1.36 -3.74 -1.05
CA LEU A 23 -2.50 -2.96 -0.60
C LEU A 23 -3.68 -3.89 -0.33
N SER A 24 -4.23 -3.81 0.88
CA SER A 24 -5.39 -4.59 1.31
C SER A 24 -6.41 -3.73 2.04
N LYS A 25 -7.67 -4.14 1.98
CA LYS A 25 -8.77 -3.51 2.71
C LYS A 25 -9.08 -4.30 3.99
N ASP A 26 -9.23 -3.59 5.10
CA ASP A 26 -9.60 -4.12 6.40
C ASP A 26 -11.13 -4.21 6.56
N TYR A 27 -11.61 -4.92 7.59
CA TYR A 27 -13.04 -5.10 7.91
C TYR A 27 -13.77 -3.76 8.13
N ASN A 28 -13.07 -2.75 8.65
CA ASN A 28 -13.59 -1.40 8.86
C ASN A 28 -13.59 -0.52 7.60
N SER A 29 -13.46 -1.11 6.41
CA SER A 29 -13.32 -0.40 5.14
C SER A 29 -12.14 0.57 5.03
N ARG A 30 -11.12 0.39 5.87
CA ARG A 30 -9.85 1.11 5.81
C ARG A 30 -8.84 0.35 4.96
N TRP A 31 -7.81 1.03 4.49
CA TRP A 31 -6.76 0.47 3.64
C TRP A 31 -5.45 0.42 4.39
N PHE A 32 -4.69 -0.66 4.18
CA PHE A 32 -3.35 -0.82 4.74
C PHE A 32 -2.43 -1.47 3.72
N LEU A 33 -1.14 -1.29 3.93
CA LEU A 33 -0.09 -1.94 3.17
C LEU A 33 0.50 -3.08 4.00
N SER A 34 0.80 -4.19 3.36
CA SER A 34 1.44 -5.34 3.99
C SER A 34 2.63 -5.81 3.17
N LEU A 35 3.76 -6.03 3.85
CA LEU A 35 4.96 -6.60 3.26
C LEU A 35 5.17 -7.98 3.87
N ARG A 36 5.27 -9.00 3.02
CA ARG A 36 5.64 -10.34 3.45
C ARG A 36 7.05 -10.62 2.95
N ASN A 37 7.99 -10.75 3.88
CA ASN A 37 9.38 -11.05 3.61
C ASN A 37 9.87 -12.19 4.53
N GLU A 38 11.15 -12.52 4.46
CA GLU A 38 11.76 -13.57 5.29
C GLU A 38 11.69 -13.30 6.79
N ARG A 39 11.48 -12.04 7.20
CA ARG A 39 11.31 -11.61 8.59
C ARG A 39 9.87 -11.75 9.08
N GLY A 40 8.93 -12.12 8.20
CA GLY A 40 7.53 -12.33 8.51
C GLY A 40 6.59 -11.37 7.79
N LEU A 41 5.45 -11.09 8.41
CA LEU A 41 4.42 -10.18 7.89
C LEU A 41 4.51 -8.84 8.61
N THR A 42 4.88 -7.79 7.88
CA THR A 42 4.80 -6.40 8.33
C THR A 42 3.52 -5.78 7.79
N LYS A 43 2.75 -5.11 8.65
CA LYS A 43 1.52 -4.39 8.29
C LYS A 43 1.65 -2.94 8.72
N THR A 44 1.31 -2.01 7.83
CA THR A 44 1.23 -0.58 8.16
C THR A 44 -0.05 -0.28 8.92
N LEU A 45 -0.17 0.94 9.44
CA LEU A 45 -1.44 1.43 9.96
C LEU A 45 -2.53 1.42 8.87
N SER A 46 -3.78 1.29 9.31
CA SER A 46 -4.97 1.30 8.45
C SER A 46 -5.51 2.72 8.34
N TYR A 47 -5.53 3.25 7.11
CA TYR A 47 -5.95 4.61 6.77
C TYR A 47 -7.28 4.63 6.03
N SER A 48 -7.94 5.80 5.99
CA SER A 48 -9.08 5.98 5.09
C SER A 48 -8.64 5.88 3.62
N LYS A 49 -9.60 5.73 2.70
CA LYS A 49 -9.31 5.67 1.27
C LYS A 49 -8.53 6.90 0.78
N ILE A 50 -8.93 8.10 1.23
CA ILE A 50 -8.33 9.37 0.80
C ILE A 50 -6.90 9.49 1.33
N GLU A 51 -6.70 9.21 2.62
CA GLU A 51 -5.38 9.24 3.23
C GLU A 51 -4.42 8.23 2.58
N MET A 52 -4.89 6.99 2.36
CA MET A 52 -4.08 5.98 1.68
C MET A 52 -3.74 6.39 0.24
N GLU A 53 -4.67 7.00 -0.48
CA GLU A 53 -4.39 7.50 -1.83
C GLU A 53 -3.28 8.55 -1.83
N ASN A 54 -3.29 9.49 -0.86
CA ASN A 54 -2.22 10.48 -0.70
C ASN A 54 -0.89 9.82 -0.37
N ILE A 55 -0.86 8.89 0.60
CA ILE A 55 0.35 8.13 0.96
C ILE A 55 0.92 7.40 -0.26
N LEU A 56 0.06 6.75 -1.05
CA LEU A 56 0.48 6.04 -2.26
C LEU A 56 1.00 6.98 -3.34
N ARG A 57 0.43 8.18 -3.50
CA ARG A 57 0.93 9.19 -4.45
C ARG A 57 2.30 9.75 -4.04
N GLU A 58 2.53 9.92 -2.74
CA GLU A 58 3.73 10.58 -2.21
C GLU A 58 4.92 9.62 -2.08
N HIS A 59 4.68 8.39 -1.63
CA HIS A 59 5.76 7.49 -1.22
C HIS A 59 5.87 6.19 -2.03
N TYR A 60 4.92 5.91 -2.92
CA TYR A 60 4.85 4.62 -3.61
C TYR A 60 4.65 4.77 -5.12
N GLU A 61 5.13 3.77 -5.85
CA GLU A 61 4.85 3.58 -7.27
C GLU A 61 4.10 2.27 -7.48
N LYS A 62 3.18 2.25 -8.45
CA LYS A 62 2.43 1.03 -8.75
C LYS A 62 3.38 -0.03 -9.30
N ALA A 63 3.49 -1.17 -8.62
CA ALA A 63 4.27 -2.30 -9.10
C ALA A 63 3.42 -3.13 -10.08
N LYS A 64 4.06 -3.62 -11.15
CA LYS A 64 3.41 -4.44 -12.19
C LYS A 64 3.40 -5.92 -11.80
#